data_AF-A0A356QK69-F1
#
_entry.id   AF-A0A356QK69-F1
#
_cell.length_a   1.000
_cell.length_b   1.000
_cell.length_c   1.000
_cell.angle_alpha   90.00
_cell.angle_beta   90.00
_cell.angle_gamma   90.00
#
_symmetry.space_group_name_H-M   'P 1'
#
loop_
_entity.id
_entity.type
_entity.pdbx_description
1 polymer ?
#
loop_
_entity_poly.entity_id
_entity_poly.type
_entity_poly.pdbx_seq_one_letter_code
_entity_poly.pdbx_strand_id
1 'polypeptide(L)'
;AQVEETSDVCQVGPDDLAAILYTSGTTGRSKGAMLTHRNLASNCQALTEAWHYSEHDHLLHALPIFHTHGLFVACNITLVNGASMTFLPKLEVEDLITRMSKATVLMGVPTFYTRLLQSPRLDRQAT
;
A
#
# COMPACT_ATOMS: atom_id res chain seq x y z
N ALA A 1 -7.59 -25.62 -27.78
CA ALA A 1 -6.44 -26.13 -27.00
C ALA A 1 -6.84 -26.03 -25.54
N GLN A 2 -6.88 -27.15 -24.81
CA GLN A 2 -7.07 -27.15 -23.36
C GLN A 2 -5.80 -26.54 -22.75
N VAL A 3 -5.97 -25.49 -21.94
CA VAL A 3 -4.88 -24.97 -21.10
C VAL A 3 -4.75 -25.98 -19.95
N GLU A 4 -3.65 -26.73 -19.94
CA GLU A 4 -3.26 -27.50 -18.76
C GLU A 4 -3.07 -26.52 -17.59
N GLU A 5 -3.94 -26.62 -16.58
CA GLU A 5 -3.72 -25.98 -15.29
C GLU A 5 -2.47 -26.61 -14.65
N THR A 6 -1.33 -25.94 -14.79
CA THR A 6 -0.13 -26.28 -14.03
C THR A 6 -0.37 -25.90 -12.57
N SER A 7 -0.84 -26.86 -11.77
CA SER A 7 -1.04 -26.71 -10.32
C SER A 7 0.26 -26.92 -9.53
N ASP A 8 1.42 -26.53 -10.07
CA ASP A 8 2.69 -26.78 -9.42
C ASP A 8 2.96 -25.68 -8.37
N VAL A 9 2.21 -25.74 -7.26
CA VAL A 9 2.42 -24.88 -6.09
C VAL A 9 3.67 -25.41 -5.38
N CYS A 10 4.80 -24.74 -5.58
CA CYS A 10 6.03 -25.06 -4.86
C CYS A 10 5.98 -24.54 -3.41
N GLN A 11 6.61 -25.29 -2.50
CA GLN A 11 6.85 -24.80 -1.15
C GLN A 11 7.89 -23.68 -1.19
N VAL A 12 7.62 -22.56 -0.52
CA VAL A 12 8.54 -21.43 -0.39
C VAL A 12 8.91 -21.23 1.08
N GLY A 13 10.19 -20.99 1.33
CA GLY A 13 10.73 -20.65 2.64
C GLY A 13 10.70 -19.15 2.91
N PRO A 14 10.90 -18.73 4.17
CA PRO A 14 10.90 -17.33 4.56
C PRO A 14 12.04 -16.52 3.91
N ASP A 15 13.16 -17.15 3.60
CA ASP A 15 14.33 -16.48 3.01
C ASP A 15 14.37 -16.56 1.48
N ASP A 16 13.38 -17.21 0.86
CA ASP A 16 13.19 -17.19 -0.58
C ASP A 16 12.69 -15.81 -1.05
N LEU A 17 13.02 -15.47 -2.30
CA LEU A 17 12.65 -14.20 -2.89
C LEU A 17 11.14 -14.14 -3.17
N ALA A 18 10.49 -13.13 -2.61
CA ALA A 18 9.08 -12.83 -2.86
C ALA A 18 8.90 -11.80 -3.98
N ALA A 19 9.83 -10.84 -4.10
CA ALA A 19 9.74 -9.78 -5.10
C ALA A 19 11.11 -9.19 -5.48
N ILE A 20 11.17 -8.60 -6.67
CA ILE A 20 12.24 -7.67 -7.06
C ILE A 20 11.59 -6.34 -7.38
N LEU A 21 11.93 -5.29 -6.61
CA LEU A 21 11.40 -3.95 -6.85
C LEU A 21 12.53 -3.01 -7.29
N TYR A 22 12.33 -2.31 -8.40
CA TYR A 22 13.31 -1.36 -8.91
C TYR A 22 13.25 -0.03 -8.15
N THR A 23 14.40 0.47 -7.75
CA THR A 23 14.51 1.78 -7.09
C THR A 23 14.14 2.93 -8.04
N SER A 24 13.71 4.07 -7.50
CA SER A 24 13.27 5.24 -8.29
C SER A 24 14.38 5.92 -9.11
N GLY A 25 15.64 5.49 -9.00
CA GLY A 25 16.73 5.96 -9.86
C GLY A 25 17.16 7.41 -9.64
N THR A 26 16.90 8.00 -8.46
CA THR A 26 17.22 9.42 -8.19
C THR A 26 18.71 9.75 -8.26
N THR A 27 19.59 8.76 -8.10
CA THR A 27 21.05 8.90 -8.15
C THR A 27 21.69 8.13 -9.32
N GLY A 28 20.91 7.75 -10.35
CA GLY A 28 21.41 6.99 -11.51
C GLY A 28 20.47 5.85 -11.93
N ARG A 29 20.99 4.84 -12.63
CA ARG A 29 20.17 3.71 -13.11
C ARG A 29 19.50 2.98 -11.95
N SER A 30 18.19 2.74 -12.07
CA SER A 30 17.40 1.93 -11.13
C SER A 30 18.03 0.56 -10.90
N LYS A 31 18.03 0.12 -9.64
CA LYS A 31 18.58 -1.17 -9.21
C LYS A 31 17.43 -2.05 -8.71
N GLY A 32 17.42 -3.32 -9.06
CA GLY A 32 16.44 -4.28 -8.56
C GLY A 32 16.80 -4.72 -7.14
N ALA A 33 15.99 -4.33 -6.16
CA ALA A 33 16.13 -4.80 -4.79
C ALA A 33 15.43 -6.15 -4.65
N MET A 34 16.18 -7.18 -4.30
CA MET A 34 15.65 -8.51 -3.98
C MET A 34 15.07 -8.50 -2.57
N LEU A 35 13.79 -8.85 -2.44
CA LEU A 35 13.05 -8.83 -1.18
C LEU A 35 12.58 -10.25 -0.86
N THR A 36 12.94 -10.76 0.31
CA THR A 36 12.49 -12.08 0.77
C THR A 36 11.08 -12.02 1.36
N HIS A 37 10.43 -13.18 1.49
CA HIS A 37 9.16 -13.29 2.24
C HIS A 37 9.30 -12.74 3.66
N ARG A 38 10.41 -13.05 4.35
CA ARG A 38 10.71 -12.58 5.70
C ARG A 38 10.81 -11.06 5.76
N ASN A 39 11.47 -10.41 4.78
CA ASN A 39 11.57 -8.95 4.75
C ASN A 39 10.19 -8.28 4.75
N LEU A 40 9.28 -8.78 3.90
CA LEU A 40 7.94 -8.23 3.77
C LEU A 40 7.09 -8.50 5.01
N ALA A 41 7.13 -9.73 5.53
CA ALA A 41 6.36 -10.13 6.71
C ALA A 41 6.82 -9.38 7.98
N SER A 42 8.13 -9.31 8.23
CA SER A 42 8.66 -8.62 9.42
C SER A 42 8.36 -7.11 9.39
N ASN A 43 8.37 -6.49 8.20
CA ASN A 43 7.99 -5.09 8.04
C ASN A 43 6.50 -4.86 8.38
N CYS A 44 5.61 -5.76 7.95
CA CYS A 44 4.19 -5.66 8.29
C CYS A 44 3.96 -5.76 9.80
N GLN A 45 4.66 -6.69 10.48
CA GLN A 45 4.58 -6.84 11.93
C GLN A 45 5.01 -5.55 12.65
N ALA A 46 6.17 -4.99 12.27
CA ALA A 46 6.67 -3.75 12.86
C ALA A 46 5.69 -2.57 12.66
N LEU A 47 5.11 -2.43 11.46
CA LEU A 47 4.14 -1.36 11.19
C LEU A 47 2.81 -1.56 11.91
N THR A 48 2.35 -2.80 12.03
CA THR A 48 1.11 -3.13 12.78
C THR A 48 1.22 -2.66 14.22
N GLU A 49 2.35 -2.97 14.87
CA GLU A 49 2.62 -2.53 16.24
C GLU A 49 2.77 -0.99 16.31
N ALA A 50 3.59 -0.41 15.43
CA ALA A 50 3.92 1.01 15.49
C ALA A 50 2.74 1.95 15.16
N TRP A 51 1.81 1.51 14.30
CA TRP A 51 0.66 2.30 13.87
C TRP A 51 -0.64 1.91 14.58
N HIS A 52 -0.59 0.88 15.43
CA HIS A 52 -1.79 0.28 16.04
C HIS A 52 -2.84 -0.10 14.99
N TYR A 53 -2.37 -0.60 13.85
CA TYR A 53 -3.22 -0.98 12.73
C TYR A 53 -3.99 -2.27 13.07
N SER A 54 -5.28 -2.32 12.75
CA SER A 54 -6.18 -3.41 13.15
C SER A 54 -7.17 -3.78 12.05
N GLU A 55 -7.94 -4.84 12.25
CA GLU A 55 -9.03 -5.27 11.38
C GLU A 55 -10.14 -4.21 11.23
N HIS A 56 -10.22 -3.25 12.15
CA HIS A 56 -11.18 -2.16 12.11
C HIS A 56 -10.76 -1.01 11.19
N ASP A 57 -9.53 -1.05 10.67
CA ASP A 57 -9.05 -0.02 9.78
C ASP A 57 -9.63 -0.13 8.36
N HIS A 58 -9.90 1.04 7.78
CA HIS A 58 -10.25 1.19 6.39
C HIS A 58 -9.29 2.16 5.72
N LEU A 59 -8.39 1.64 4.89
CA LEU A 59 -7.41 2.43 4.16
C LEU A 59 -8.04 3.06 2.91
N LEU A 60 -7.93 4.38 2.78
CA LEU A 60 -8.18 5.07 1.52
C LEU A 60 -6.91 5.05 0.66
N HIS A 61 -6.80 4.08 -0.24
CA HIS A 61 -5.59 3.81 -1.01
C HIS A 61 -5.63 4.52 -2.38
N ALA A 62 -4.73 5.48 -2.61
CA ALA A 62 -4.59 6.18 -3.88
C ALA A 62 -3.12 6.27 -4.37
N LEU A 63 -2.24 5.44 -3.81
CA LEU A 63 -0.82 5.39 -4.16
C LEU A 63 -0.58 4.39 -5.30
N PRO A 64 0.44 4.60 -6.16
CA PRO A 64 0.78 3.62 -7.17
C PRO A 64 1.34 2.32 -6.58
N ILE A 65 0.94 1.17 -7.14
CA ILE A 65 1.38 -0.17 -6.70
C ILE A 65 2.63 -0.70 -7.42
N PHE A 66 3.35 0.15 -8.14
CA PHE A 66 4.69 -0.17 -8.67
C PHE A 66 5.83 0.34 -7.75
N HIS A 67 5.48 0.92 -6.60
CA HIS A 67 6.43 1.43 -5.62
C HIS A 67 6.15 0.83 -4.23
N THR A 68 7.19 0.67 -3.41
CA THR A 68 7.13 -0.06 -2.12
C THR A 68 6.06 0.46 -1.17
N HIS A 69 5.83 1.77 -1.15
CA HIS A 69 4.82 2.40 -0.29
C HIS A 69 3.40 1.95 -0.65
N GLY A 70 3.01 2.02 -1.92
CA GLY A 70 1.67 1.60 -2.33
C GLY A 70 1.53 0.08 -2.31
N LEU A 71 2.54 -0.64 -2.81
CA LEU A 71 2.45 -2.10 -2.93
C LEU A 71 2.60 -2.83 -1.60
N PHE A 72 3.69 -2.59 -0.88
CA PHE A 72 4.02 -3.41 0.29
C PHE A 72 3.53 -2.78 1.59
N VAL A 73 3.78 -1.49 1.81
CA VAL A 73 3.35 -0.85 3.05
C VAL A 73 1.83 -0.80 3.14
N ALA A 74 1.15 -0.24 2.14
CA ALA A 74 -0.30 -0.09 2.15
C ALA A 74 -1.04 -1.42 1.98
N CYS A 75 -0.76 -2.20 0.92
CA CYS A 75 -1.56 -3.41 0.70
C CYS A 75 -1.25 -4.50 1.71
N ASN A 76 0.02 -4.80 2.01
CA ASN A 76 0.32 -5.94 2.89
C ASN A 76 -0.17 -5.69 4.32
N ILE A 77 0.02 -4.49 4.90
CA ILE A 77 -0.45 -4.23 6.28
C ILE A 77 -1.97 -4.36 6.38
N THR A 78 -2.70 -3.88 5.36
CA THR A 78 -4.15 -3.97 5.32
C THR A 78 -4.58 -5.43 5.27
N LEU A 79 -3.99 -6.22 4.36
CA LEU A 79 -4.36 -7.63 4.17
C LEU A 79 -3.97 -8.50 5.37
N VAL A 80 -2.76 -8.33 5.92
CA VAL A 80 -2.25 -9.12 7.05
C VAL A 80 -3.08 -8.92 8.31
N ASN A 81 -3.60 -7.70 8.54
CA ASN A 81 -4.44 -7.40 9.70
C ASN A 81 -5.94 -7.70 9.47
N GLY A 82 -6.33 -8.23 8.30
CA GLY A 82 -7.76 -8.45 8.00
C GLY A 82 -8.57 -7.16 7.85
N ALA A 83 -7.89 -6.03 7.64
CA ALA A 83 -8.50 -4.73 7.40
C ALA A 83 -9.02 -4.62 5.97
N SER A 84 -9.59 -3.45 5.63
CA SER A 84 -10.14 -3.20 4.29
C SER A 84 -9.54 -1.95 3.65
N MET A 85 -9.66 -1.82 2.33
CA MET A 85 -9.23 -0.61 1.62
C MET A 85 -10.20 -0.23 0.51
N THR A 86 -10.41 1.07 0.32
CA THR A 86 -10.95 1.61 -0.92
C THR A 86 -9.78 1.82 -1.88
N PHE A 87 -9.76 1.04 -2.97
CA PHE A 87 -8.65 1.01 -3.93
C PHE A 87 -8.91 1.96 -5.10
N LEU A 88 -8.34 3.17 -5.03
CA LEU A 88 -8.50 4.21 -6.05
C LEU A 88 -7.41 4.11 -7.12
N PRO A 89 -7.72 4.38 -8.41
CA PRO A 89 -6.75 4.25 -9.50
C PRO A 89 -5.64 5.31 -9.45
N LYS A 90 -5.90 6.47 -8.83
CA LYS A 90 -4.98 7.61 -8.71
C LYS A 90 -5.48 8.60 -7.65
N LEU A 91 -4.62 9.54 -7.29
CA LEU A 91 -4.97 10.71 -6.48
C LEU A 91 -5.95 11.62 -7.23
N GLU A 92 -7.19 11.68 -6.75
CA GLU A 92 -8.18 12.71 -7.10
C GLU A 92 -8.67 13.36 -5.80
N VAL A 93 -8.24 14.60 -5.53
CA VAL A 93 -8.42 15.28 -4.23
C VAL A 93 -9.87 15.31 -3.78
N GLU A 94 -10.79 15.63 -4.69
CA GLU A 94 -12.20 15.79 -4.38
C GLU A 94 -12.91 14.46 -4.11
N ASP A 95 -12.46 13.37 -4.74
CA ASP A 95 -12.96 12.02 -4.47
C ASP A 95 -12.41 11.49 -3.14
N LEU A 96 -11.13 11.80 -2.83
CA LEU A 96 -10.53 11.52 -1.52
C LEU A 96 -11.34 12.17 -0.40
N ILE A 97 -11.55 13.49 -0.44
CA ILE A 97 -12.32 14.23 0.57
C ILE A 97 -13.72 13.64 0.74
N THR A 98 -14.38 13.26 -0.35
CA THR A 98 -15.73 12.66 -0.31
C THR A 98 -15.77 11.32 0.42
N ARG A 99 -14.66 10.58 0.46
CA ARG A 99 -14.55 9.24 1.06
C ARG A 99 -13.87 9.23 2.42
N MET A 100 -13.27 10.35 2.85
CA MET A 100 -12.52 10.43 4.11
C MET A 100 -13.37 10.03 5.32
N SER A 101 -14.64 10.45 5.38
CA SER A 101 -15.57 10.09 6.46
C SER A 101 -15.89 8.59 6.59
N LYS A 102 -15.50 7.77 5.60
CA LYS A 102 -15.66 6.31 5.60
C LYS A 102 -14.34 5.56 5.76
N ALA A 103 -13.24 6.28 5.97
CA ALA A 103 -11.90 5.72 6.11
C ALA A 103 -11.33 6.06 7.49
N THR A 104 -10.44 5.22 7.99
CA THR A 104 -9.69 5.48 9.25
C THR A 104 -8.26 5.91 8.96
N VAL A 105 -7.72 5.49 7.81
CA VAL A 105 -6.31 5.73 7.46
C VAL A 105 -6.21 6.26 6.03
N LEU A 106 -5.37 7.28 5.88
CA LEU A 106 -4.88 7.77 4.59
C LEU A 106 -3.36 7.68 4.57
N MET A 107 -2.82 6.88 3.66
CA MET A 107 -1.38 6.86 3.39
C MET A 107 -1.09 7.77 2.20
N GLY A 108 -0.23 8.78 2.40
CA GLY A 108 0.08 9.79 1.41
C GLY A 108 1.56 10.11 1.31
N VAL A 109 1.94 10.73 0.20
CA VAL A 109 3.24 11.41 0.01
C VAL A 109 3.08 12.90 0.30
N PRO A 110 4.16 13.69 0.48
CA PRO A 110 4.03 15.12 0.80
C PRO A 110 3.08 15.90 -0.12
N THR A 111 3.05 15.57 -1.42
CA THR A 111 2.18 16.22 -2.40
C THR A 111 0.69 15.88 -2.27
N PHE A 112 0.32 14.78 -1.58
CA PHE A 112 -1.09 14.52 -1.23
C PHE A 112 -1.58 15.62 -0.31
N TYR A 113 -0.85 15.84 0.79
CA TYR A 113 -1.25 16.76 1.84
C TYR A 113 -1.26 18.21 1.36
N THR A 114 -0.25 18.63 0.58
CA THR A 114 -0.24 20.01 0.04
C THR A 114 -1.39 20.26 -0.93
N ARG A 115 -1.80 19.26 -1.73
CA ARG A 115 -2.97 19.39 -2.62
C ARG A 115 -4.29 19.32 -1.87
N LEU A 116 -4.41 18.46 -0.86
CA LEU A 116 -5.58 18.40 0.02
C LEU A 116 -5.82 19.74 0.72
N LEU A 117 -4.77 20.35 1.26
CA LEU A 117 -4.83 21.67 1.92
C LEU A 117 -5.21 22.83 0.98
N GLN A 118 -5.16 22.64 -0.34
CA GLN A 118 -5.60 23.63 -1.31
C GLN A 118 -7.11 23.55 -1.61
N SER A 119 -7.78 22.45 -1.23
CA SER A 119 -9.22 22.31 -1.45
C SER A 119 -10.00 22.99 -0.33
N PRO A 120 -10.95 23.89 -0.66
CA PRO A 120 -11.80 24.52 0.36
C PRO A 120 -12.77 23.53 1.01
N ARG A 121 -12.92 22.32 0.45
CA ARG A 121 -13.77 21.25 0.99
C ARG A 121 -13.09 20.42 2.08
N LEU A 122 -11.79 20.59 2.31
CA LEU A 122 -11.11 19.99 3.46
C LEU A 122 -11.41 20.82 4.72
N ASP A 123 -12.61 20.62 5.25
CA ASP A 123 -13.08 21.26 6.48
C ASP A 123 -13.40 20.21 7.56
N ARG A 124 -13.87 20.65 8.73
CA ARG A 124 -14.22 19.76 9.85
C ARG A 124 -15.37 18.79 9.53
N GLN A 125 -16.18 19.06 8.50
CA GLN A 125 -17.28 18.16 8.12
C GLN A 125 -16.80 17.03 7.20
N ALA A 126 -15.62 17.17 6.60
CA ALA A 126 -15.04 16.18 5.69
C ALA A 126 -14.36 14.98 6.41
N THR A 127 -14.08 15.10 7.71
CA THR A 127 -13.41 14.10 8.55
C THR A 127 -14.28 13.75 9.75
#